data_AF-A0A7S2JNW3-F1
#
_entry.id   AF-A0A7S2JNW3-F1
#
_cell.length_a   1.000
_cell.length_b   1.000
_cell.length_c   1.000
_cell.angle_alpha   90.00
_cell.angle_beta   90.00
_cell.angle_gamma   90.00
#
_symmetry.space_group_name_H-M   'P 1'
#
loop_
_entity.id
_entity.type
_entity.pdbx_description
1 polymer ?
#
loop_
_entity_poly.entity_id
_entity_poly.type
_entity_poly.pdbx_seq_one_letter_code
_entity_poly.pdbx_strand_id
1 'polypeptide(L)'
;ICRYPQIWKEQWFGPANLDRADLRISGMDTYAVVASILLQVLMGLYSVTEAPDKDASRLQRVVFDVQITLLAIAVISSVFCMVTFLLNKIYAVTALGTYKDVAYSVFGQITAKYRVRAFWSLMTALVTFISSFALNLGSRLGGRKGVVATCITLGGGAVILREWTQVMLMAKTAIFQD
;
A
#
# COMPACT_ATOMS: atom_id res chain seq x y z
N ILE A 1 17.89 10.80 -31.77
CA ILE A 1 17.20 10.91 -33.08
C ILE A 1 16.14 9.82 -33.13
N CYS A 2 14.88 10.23 -33.27
CA CYS A 2 13.66 9.47 -33.05
C CYS A 2 13.57 8.14 -33.82
N ARG A 3 13.21 7.07 -33.11
CA ARG A 3 12.65 5.84 -33.68
C ARG A 3 11.42 5.42 -32.86
N TYR A 4 10.28 6.00 -33.18
CA TYR A 4 8.97 5.40 -32.91
C TYR A 4 8.06 5.56 -34.14
N PRO A 5 8.26 4.80 -35.22
CA PRO A 5 7.33 4.79 -36.34
C PRO A 5 6.40 3.58 -36.17
N GLN A 6 5.31 3.69 -35.40
CA GLN A 6 4.11 2.85 -35.55
C GLN A 6 2.93 3.13 -34.59
N ILE A 7 3.08 3.92 -33.52
CA ILE A 7 1.99 4.16 -32.54
C ILE A 7 0.81 4.99 -33.13
N TRP A 8 0.99 5.58 -34.31
CA TRP A 8 0.03 6.50 -34.93
C TRP A 8 -0.90 5.86 -35.97
N LYS A 9 -0.77 4.56 -36.26
CA LYS A 9 -1.73 3.85 -37.12
C LYS A 9 -2.62 2.96 -36.24
N GLU A 10 -3.90 3.34 -36.17
CA GLU A 10 -5.04 2.44 -35.93
C GLU A 10 -5.37 2.04 -34.47
N GLN A 11 -5.89 3.00 -33.68
CA GLN A 11 -6.97 2.72 -32.70
C GLN A 11 -7.95 3.91 -32.55
N TRP A 12 -8.23 4.64 -33.64
CA TRP A 12 -9.14 5.80 -33.60
C TRP A 12 -10.63 5.44 -33.74
N PHE A 13 -10.99 4.20 -34.08
CA PHE A 13 -12.38 3.78 -34.34
C PHE A 13 -12.76 2.49 -33.63
N GLY A 14 -12.45 2.40 -32.33
CA GLY A 14 -13.13 1.49 -31.44
C GLY A 14 -13.27 2.19 -30.11
N PRO A 15 -14.43 2.14 -29.42
CA PRO A 15 -14.51 2.68 -28.07
C PRO A 15 -13.39 2.04 -27.27
N ALA A 16 -12.46 2.84 -26.74
CA ALA A 16 -11.67 2.41 -25.60
C ALA A 16 -12.70 1.78 -24.68
N ASN A 17 -12.54 0.51 -24.31
CA ASN A 17 -13.59 -0.24 -23.65
C ASN A 17 -13.84 0.45 -22.30
N LEU A 18 -14.77 1.42 -22.28
CA LEU A 18 -14.80 2.48 -21.27
C LEU A 18 -15.03 1.86 -19.91
N ASP A 19 -15.81 0.78 -19.88
CA ASP A 19 -16.03 -0.10 -18.75
C ASP A 19 -14.72 -0.65 -18.15
N ARG A 20 -13.75 -1.03 -18.99
CA ARG A 20 -12.43 -1.51 -18.53
C ARG A 20 -11.56 -0.36 -18.01
N ALA A 21 -11.64 0.81 -18.64
CA ALA A 21 -10.89 1.99 -18.20
C ALA A 21 -11.42 2.49 -16.85
N ASP A 22 -12.74 2.52 -16.70
CA ASP A 22 -13.46 2.87 -15.48
C ASP A 22 -13.13 1.89 -14.35
N LEU A 23 -13.17 0.58 -14.61
CA LEU A 23 -12.77 -0.43 -13.62
C LEU A 23 -11.33 -0.23 -13.11
N ARG A 24 -10.40 0.11 -14.01
CA ARG A 24 -9.00 0.40 -13.64
C ARG A 24 -8.90 1.66 -12.79
N ILE A 25 -9.62 2.72 -13.15
CA ILE A 25 -9.61 4.00 -12.43
C ILE A 25 -10.25 3.85 -11.05
N SER A 26 -11.37 3.13 -10.97
CA SER A 26 -12.03 2.79 -9.70
C SER A 26 -11.10 2.00 -8.78
N GLY A 27 -10.34 1.03 -9.31
CA GLY A 27 -9.36 0.29 -8.51
C GLY A 27 -8.29 1.20 -7.90
N MET A 28 -7.77 2.18 -8.65
CA MET A 28 -6.81 3.16 -8.11
C MET A 28 -7.40 3.98 -6.97
N ASP A 29 -8.68 4.36 -7.08
CA ASP A 29 -9.38 5.10 -6.03
C ASP A 29 -9.50 4.29 -4.75
N THR A 30 -9.90 3.01 -4.85
CA THR A 30 -10.00 2.11 -3.71
C THR A 30 -8.65 1.97 -3.00
N TYR A 31 -7.55 1.78 -3.72
CA TYR A 31 -6.22 1.71 -3.09
C TYR A 31 -5.81 3.00 -2.40
N ALA A 32 -6.13 4.16 -2.99
CA ALA A 32 -5.86 5.45 -2.38
C ALA A 32 -6.66 5.66 -1.08
N VAL A 33 -7.95 5.29 -1.09
CA VAL A 33 -8.82 5.38 0.09
C VAL A 33 -8.38 4.42 1.19
N VAL A 34 -8.03 3.18 0.87
CA VAL A 34 -7.52 2.23 1.88
C VAL A 34 -6.22 2.74 2.50
N ALA A 35 -5.32 3.29 1.68
CA ALA A 35 -4.06 3.86 2.17
C ALA A 35 -4.29 5.09 3.08
N SER A 36 -5.29 5.94 2.78
CA SER A 36 -5.60 7.11 3.61
C SER A 36 -6.23 6.71 4.95
N ILE A 37 -7.10 5.71 4.96
CA ILE A 37 -7.67 5.14 6.19
C ILE A 37 -6.55 4.52 7.05
N LEU A 38 -5.66 3.75 6.44
CA LEU A 38 -4.52 3.17 7.16
C LEU A 38 -3.64 4.27 7.77
N LEU A 39 -3.37 5.34 7.02
CA LEU A 39 -2.63 6.50 7.51
C LEU A 39 -3.32 7.15 8.72
N GLN A 40 -4.64 7.30 8.70
CA GLN A 40 -5.40 7.84 9.84
C GLN A 40 -5.25 6.96 11.09
N VAL A 41 -5.35 5.64 10.93
CA VAL A 41 -5.15 4.68 12.04
C VAL A 41 -3.72 4.74 12.57
N LEU A 42 -2.72 4.84 11.69
CA LEU A 42 -1.31 4.97 12.07
C LEU A 42 -1.04 6.23 12.90
N MET A 43 -1.61 7.36 12.50
CA MET A 43 -1.50 8.61 13.26
C MET A 43 -2.17 8.51 14.63
N GLY A 44 -3.31 7.82 14.71
CA GLY A 44 -3.98 7.54 15.98
C GLY A 44 -3.16 6.62 16.89
N LEU A 45 -2.50 5.61 16.34
CA LEU A 45 -1.62 4.72 17.11
C LEU A 45 -0.36 5.48 17.60
N TYR A 46 0.19 6.36 16.77
CA TYR A 46 1.33 7.19 17.14
C TYR A 46 0.98 8.14 18.29
N SER A 47 -0.19 8.78 18.27
CA SER A 47 -0.57 9.75 19.31
C SER A 47 -0.79 9.14 20.69
N VAL A 48 -1.16 7.86 20.75
CA VAL A 48 -1.34 7.11 22.01
C VAL A 48 -0.09 6.35 22.45
N THR A 49 0.99 6.40 21.66
CA THR A 49 2.25 5.73 21.99
C THR A 49 3.08 6.67 22.88
N GLU A 50 3.10 6.39 24.17
CA GLU A 50 3.82 7.18 25.16
C GLU A 50 5.33 6.89 25.12
N ALA A 51 6.13 7.95 25.26
CA ALA A 51 7.59 7.82 25.36
C ALA A 51 7.96 7.11 26.67
N PRO A 52 8.99 6.24 26.67
CA PRO A 52 9.41 5.53 27.88
C PRO A 52 9.98 6.52 28.92
N ASP A 53 9.69 6.25 30.19
CA ASP A 53 10.23 7.01 31.32
C ASP A 53 11.77 7.04 31.33
N LYS A 54 12.34 8.06 31.98
CA LYS A 54 13.80 8.18 32.15
C LYS A 54 14.41 6.98 32.87
N ASP A 55 13.65 6.31 33.72
CA ASP A 55 14.09 5.14 34.48
C ASP A 55 13.72 3.80 33.81
N ALA A 56 13.15 3.83 32.59
CA ALA A 56 12.78 2.64 31.87
C ALA A 56 13.99 1.77 31.50
N SER A 57 13.78 0.46 31.52
CA SER A 57 14.81 -0.53 31.15
C SER A 57 15.33 -0.31 29.72
N ARG A 58 16.59 -0.65 29.47
CA ARG A 58 17.18 -0.55 28.11
C ARG A 58 16.36 -1.30 27.06
N LEU A 59 15.77 -2.43 27.43
CA LEU A 59 14.94 -3.23 26.53
C LEU A 59 13.66 -2.49 26.14
N GLN A 60 12.98 -1.84 27.09
CA GLN A 60 11.78 -1.03 26.78
C GLN A 60 12.08 0.11 25.83
N ARG A 61 13.23 0.78 25.98
CA ARG A 61 13.67 1.84 25.06
C ARG A 61 13.91 1.31 23.65
N VAL A 62 14.61 0.18 23.51
CA VAL A 62 14.84 -0.45 22.20
C VAL A 62 13.52 -0.88 21.55
N VAL A 63 12.60 -1.47 22.31
CA VAL A 63 11.27 -1.85 21.81
C VAL A 63 10.49 -0.63 21.33
N PHE A 64 10.54 0.47 22.08
CA PHE A 64 9.92 1.73 21.67
C PHE A 64 10.54 2.29 20.39
N ASP A 65 11.87 2.35 20.29
CA ASP A 65 12.56 2.85 19.09
C ASP A 65 12.21 2.03 17.85
N VAL A 66 12.15 0.69 18.00
CA VAL A 66 11.70 -0.22 16.94
C VAL A 66 10.23 0.05 16.58
N GLN A 67 9.35 0.22 17.56
CA GLN A 67 7.94 0.49 17.33
C GLN A 67 7.73 1.80 16.55
N ILE A 68 8.41 2.88 16.95
CA ILE A 68 8.36 4.18 16.27
C ILE A 68 8.94 4.09 14.86
N THR A 69 10.04 3.36 14.67
CA THR A 69 10.63 3.13 13.34
C THR A 69 9.66 2.41 12.41
N LEU A 70 8.98 1.36 12.91
CA LEU A 70 7.97 0.62 12.16
C LEU A 70 6.77 1.50 11.78
N LEU A 71 6.31 2.36 12.69
CA LEU A 71 5.26 3.34 12.41
C LEU A 71 5.67 4.33 11.33
N ALA A 72 6.90 4.87 11.41
CA ALA A 72 7.42 5.80 10.42
C ALA A 72 7.47 5.16 9.02
N ILE A 73 7.95 3.92 8.92
CA ILE A 73 7.94 3.15 7.66
C ILE A 73 6.50 2.97 7.16
N ALA A 74 5.57 2.58 8.02
CA ALA A 74 4.17 2.39 7.64
C ALA A 74 3.52 3.68 7.11
N VAL A 75 3.79 4.82 7.76
CA VAL A 75 3.29 6.14 7.36
C VAL A 75 3.84 6.52 5.98
N ILE A 76 5.16 6.46 5.78
CA ILE A 76 5.79 6.80 4.50
C ILE A 76 5.26 5.90 3.39
N SER A 77 5.15 4.59 3.66
CA SER A 77 4.64 3.62 2.71
C SER A 77 3.17 3.85 2.33
N SER A 78 2.34 4.24 3.29
CA SER A 78 0.92 4.58 3.07
C SER A 78 0.77 5.86 2.26
N VAL A 79 1.53 6.90 2.59
CA VAL A 79 1.55 8.17 1.83
C VAL A 79 2.01 7.95 0.40
N PHE A 80 3.09 7.19 0.19
CA PHE A 80 3.59 6.88 -1.15
C PHE A 80 2.53 6.14 -1.99
N CYS A 81 1.85 5.15 -1.42
CA CYS A 81 0.77 4.43 -2.09
C CYS A 81 -0.38 5.38 -2.47
N MET A 82 -0.89 6.13 -1.49
CA MET A 82 -2.00 7.07 -1.66
C MET A 82 -1.71 8.10 -2.76
N VAL A 83 -0.58 8.80 -2.66
CA VAL A 83 -0.19 9.84 -3.63
C VAL A 83 0.01 9.25 -5.03
N THR A 84 0.66 8.09 -5.13
CA THR A 84 0.91 7.46 -6.44
C THR A 84 -0.41 7.09 -7.13
N PHE A 85 -1.36 6.48 -6.43
CA PHE A 85 -2.64 6.11 -7.03
C PHE A 85 -3.52 7.32 -7.33
N LEU A 86 -3.56 8.33 -6.46
CA LEU A 86 -4.29 9.58 -6.73
C LEU A 86 -3.76 10.31 -7.96
N LEU A 87 -2.44 10.48 -8.06
CA LEU A 87 -1.83 11.12 -9.23
C LEU A 87 -2.12 10.33 -10.52
N ASN A 88 -1.98 9.01 -10.48
CA ASN A 88 -2.32 8.17 -11.64
C ASN A 88 -3.79 8.32 -12.05
N LYS A 89 -4.72 8.36 -11.08
CA LYS A 89 -6.14 8.59 -11.32
C LYS A 89 -6.39 9.97 -11.95
N ILE A 90 -5.85 11.04 -11.38
CA ILE A 90 -6.06 12.42 -11.87
C ILE A 90 -5.59 12.54 -13.32
N TYR A 91 -4.39 12.04 -13.65
CA TYR A 91 -3.87 12.09 -15.01
C TYR A 91 -4.64 11.18 -15.98
N ALA A 92 -5.07 10.00 -15.53
CA ALA A 92 -5.92 9.11 -16.33
C ALA A 92 -7.26 9.77 -16.69
N VAL A 93 -7.97 10.31 -15.70
CA VAL A 93 -9.25 11.00 -15.89
C VAL A 93 -9.08 12.25 -16.75
N THR A 94 -8.00 13.02 -16.55
CA THR A 94 -7.71 14.21 -17.38
C THR A 94 -7.45 13.84 -18.85
N ALA A 95 -6.70 12.77 -19.11
CA ALA A 95 -6.45 12.30 -20.46
C ALA A 95 -7.75 11.84 -21.16
N LEU A 96 -8.60 11.08 -20.46
CA LEU A 96 -9.89 10.64 -20.98
C LEU A 96 -10.87 11.81 -21.17
N GLY A 97 -10.93 12.73 -20.22
CA GLY A 97 -11.77 13.94 -20.29
C GLY A 97 -11.37 14.92 -21.39
N THR A 98 -10.13 14.82 -21.90
CA THR A 98 -9.65 15.59 -23.06
C THR A 98 -9.65 14.79 -24.36
N TYR A 99 -10.31 13.64 -24.39
CA TYR A 99 -10.40 12.74 -25.55
C TYR A 99 -9.01 12.28 -26.07
N LYS A 100 -8.05 12.08 -25.16
CA LYS A 100 -6.67 11.64 -25.48
C LYS A 100 -6.46 10.18 -25.10
N ASP A 101 -7.21 9.26 -25.69
CA ASP A 101 -7.18 7.82 -25.36
C ASP A 101 -5.81 7.18 -25.57
N VAL A 102 -5.07 7.59 -26.61
CA VAL A 102 -3.70 7.12 -26.85
C VAL A 102 -2.76 7.55 -25.72
N ALA A 103 -2.88 8.80 -25.26
CA ALA A 103 -2.08 9.30 -24.15
C ALA A 103 -2.40 8.57 -22.84
N TYR A 104 -3.69 8.27 -22.59
CA TYR A 104 -4.12 7.44 -21.46
C TYR A 104 -3.48 6.04 -21.50
N SER A 105 -3.53 5.37 -22.66
CA SER A 105 -2.95 4.03 -22.83
C SER A 105 -1.44 4.02 -22.61
N VAL A 106 -0.72 4.95 -23.24
CA VAL A 106 0.74 5.11 -23.10
C VAL A 106 1.12 5.44 -21.65
N PHE A 107 0.39 6.35 -21.02
CA PHE A 107 0.61 6.69 -19.61
C PHE A 107 0.43 5.46 -18.71
N GLY A 108 -0.66 4.70 -18.90
CA GLY A 108 -0.94 3.48 -18.14
C GLY A 108 0.16 2.41 -18.28
N GLN A 109 0.76 2.27 -19.45
CA GLN A 109 1.90 1.36 -19.68
C GLN A 109 3.16 1.84 -18.96
N ILE A 110 3.51 3.12 -19.10
CA ILE A 110 4.70 3.71 -18.46
C ILE A 110 4.59 3.65 -16.94
N THR A 111 3.40 3.90 -16.39
CA THR A 111 3.20 3.93 -14.93
C THR A 111 2.95 2.55 -14.31
N ALA A 112 2.85 1.48 -15.09
CA ALA A 112 2.55 0.13 -14.59
C ALA A 112 3.50 -0.30 -13.46
N LYS A 113 4.80 -0.08 -13.62
CA LYS A 113 5.82 -0.42 -12.60
C LYS A 113 5.64 0.36 -11.30
N TYR A 114 5.24 1.63 -11.39
CA TYR A 114 5.02 2.48 -10.22
C TYR A 114 3.75 2.07 -9.47
N ARG A 115 2.68 1.70 -10.19
CA ARG A 115 1.44 1.18 -9.59
C ARG A 115 1.69 -0.13 -8.83
N VAL A 116 2.48 -1.03 -9.40
CA VAL A 116 2.90 -2.27 -8.71
C VAL A 116 3.71 -1.94 -7.45
N ARG A 117 4.71 -1.05 -7.53
CA ARG A 117 5.49 -0.64 -6.36
C ARG A 117 4.63 0.02 -5.27
N ALA A 118 3.67 0.87 -5.65
CA ALA A 118 2.73 1.49 -4.74
C ALA A 118 1.87 0.45 -4.01
N PHE A 119 1.37 -0.55 -4.74
CA PHE A 119 0.65 -1.68 -4.15
C PHE A 119 1.51 -2.44 -3.13
N TRP A 120 2.75 -2.80 -3.48
CA TRP A 120 3.67 -3.46 -2.53
C TRP A 120 3.98 -2.59 -1.31
N SER A 121 4.09 -1.27 -1.49
CA SER A 121 4.27 -0.32 -0.38
C SER A 121 3.10 -0.37 0.60
N LEU A 122 1.85 -0.42 0.12
CA LEU A 122 0.68 -0.59 0.98
C LEU A 122 0.75 -1.88 1.82
N MET A 123 1.22 -2.97 1.19
CA MET A 123 1.38 -4.25 1.88
C MET A 123 2.48 -4.19 2.95
N THR A 124 3.60 -3.56 2.64
CA THR A 124 4.66 -3.28 3.63
C THR A 124 4.11 -2.48 4.80
N ALA A 125 3.29 -1.46 4.54
CA ALA A 125 2.67 -0.65 5.59
C ALA A 125 1.75 -1.47 6.50
N LEU A 126 0.98 -2.42 5.95
CA LEU A 126 0.14 -3.31 6.75
C LEU A 126 0.97 -4.24 7.65
N VAL A 127 2.07 -4.80 7.14
CA VAL A 127 2.95 -5.69 7.92
C VAL A 127 3.64 -4.93 9.05
N THR A 128 4.18 -3.75 8.75
CA THR A 128 4.84 -2.92 9.77
C THR A 128 3.85 -2.37 10.78
N PHE A 129 2.62 -2.05 10.35
CA PHE A 129 1.52 -1.69 11.25
C PHE A 129 1.17 -2.83 12.21
N ILE A 130 0.91 -4.04 11.72
CA ILE A 130 0.56 -5.20 12.57
C ILE A 130 1.68 -5.49 13.57
N SER A 131 2.93 -5.44 13.12
CA SER A 131 4.10 -5.65 13.97
C SER A 131 4.21 -4.57 15.06
N SER A 132 4.04 -3.30 14.69
CA SER A 132 4.06 -2.17 15.63
C SER A 132 2.91 -2.25 16.65
N PHE A 133 1.71 -2.60 16.18
CA PHE A 133 0.53 -2.80 17.03
C PHE A 133 0.73 -3.95 18.02
N ALA A 134 1.34 -5.06 17.60
CA ALA A 134 1.64 -6.19 18.48
C ALA A 134 2.66 -5.81 19.58
N LEU A 135 3.67 -4.99 19.24
CA LEU A 135 4.62 -4.44 20.21
C LEU A 135 3.93 -3.48 21.20
N ASN A 136 3.06 -2.60 20.70
CA ASN A 136 2.31 -1.68 21.53
C ASN A 136 1.42 -2.41 22.56
N LEU A 137 0.72 -3.47 22.13
CA LEU A 137 -0.08 -4.32 23.02
C LEU A 137 0.76 -4.99 24.11
N GLY A 138 1.95 -5.47 23.74
CA GLY A 138 2.88 -6.09 24.67
C GLY A 138 3.33 -5.11 25.76
N SER A 139 3.72 -3.90 25.36
CA SER A 139 4.13 -2.83 26.27
C SER A 139 2.99 -2.35 27.16
N ARG A 140 1.76 -2.28 26.65
CA ARG A 140 0.61 -1.72 27.37
C ARG A 140 0.00 -2.67 28.40
N LEU A 141 -0.10 -3.96 28.08
CA LEU A 141 -0.73 -4.93 28.99
C LEU A 141 0.25 -5.46 30.05
N GLY A 142 1.55 -5.48 29.74
CA GLY A 142 2.59 -5.99 30.62
C GLY A 142 2.43 -7.47 31.00
N GLY A 143 3.49 -8.02 31.62
CA GLY A 143 3.51 -9.38 32.16
C GLY A 143 3.11 -10.47 31.15
N ARG A 144 2.52 -11.56 31.67
CA ARG A 144 2.12 -12.72 30.84
C ARG A 144 1.00 -12.39 29.85
N LYS A 145 0.10 -11.46 30.22
CA LYS A 145 -1.04 -11.07 29.36
C LYS A 145 -0.56 -10.34 28.11
N GLY A 146 0.40 -9.42 28.25
CA GLY A 146 1.01 -8.73 27.11
C GLY A 146 1.70 -9.69 26.15
N VAL A 147 2.51 -10.61 26.67
CA VAL A 147 3.21 -11.62 25.84
C VAL A 147 2.22 -12.47 25.04
N VAL A 148 1.16 -12.98 25.69
CA VAL A 148 0.13 -13.77 25.01
C VAL A 148 -0.59 -12.95 23.93
N ALA A 149 -0.97 -11.70 24.22
CA ALA A 149 -1.63 -10.83 23.25
C ALA A 149 -0.73 -10.51 22.04
N THR A 150 0.55 -10.23 22.27
CA THR A 150 1.55 -10.03 21.20
C THR A 150 1.70 -11.30 20.35
N CYS A 151 1.84 -12.48 20.96
CA CYS A 151 1.95 -13.74 20.22
C CYS A 151 0.70 -14.04 19.38
N ILE A 152 -0.50 -13.82 19.92
CA ILE A 152 -1.76 -14.01 19.18
C ILE A 152 -1.82 -13.05 18.00
N THR A 153 -1.47 -11.77 18.20
CA THR A 153 -1.51 -10.74 17.15
C THR A 153 -0.52 -11.05 16.03
N LEU A 154 0.72 -11.42 16.37
CA LEU A 154 1.74 -11.82 15.40
C LEU A 154 1.37 -13.13 14.69
N GLY A 155 0.82 -14.10 15.41
CA GLY A 155 0.34 -15.36 14.84
C GLY A 155 -0.79 -15.14 13.83
N GLY A 156 -1.79 -14.34 14.20
CA GLY A 156 -2.87 -13.93 13.29
C GLY A 156 -2.34 -13.16 12.07
N GLY A 157 -1.41 -12.23 12.30
CA GLY A 157 -0.72 -11.51 11.22
C GLY A 157 0.02 -12.44 10.25
N ALA A 158 0.71 -13.47 10.77
CA ALA A 158 1.40 -14.46 9.95
C ALA A 158 0.44 -15.31 9.10
N VAL A 159 -0.72 -15.69 9.64
CA VAL A 159 -1.76 -16.39 8.88
C VAL A 159 -2.29 -15.51 7.77
N ILE A 160 -2.62 -14.25 8.05
CA ILE A 160 -3.09 -13.29 7.03
C ILE A 160 -2.03 -13.13 5.93
N LEU A 161 -0.75 -12.98 6.30
CA LEU A 161 0.33 -12.88 5.34
C LEU A 161 0.46 -14.13 4.47
N ARG A 162 0.32 -15.32 5.07
CA ARG A 162 0.34 -16.59 4.33
C ARG A 162 -0.79 -16.63 3.30
N GLU A 163 -2.04 -16.44 3.71
CA GLU A 163 -3.20 -16.47 2.81
C GLU A 163 -3.04 -15.44 1.69
N TRP A 164 -2.57 -14.24 2.03
CA TRP A 164 -2.30 -13.21 1.05
C TRP A 164 -1.21 -13.61 0.05
N THR A 165 -0.07 -14.15 0.51
CA THR A 165 0.98 -14.61 -0.42
C THR A 165 0.49 -15.71 -1.35
N GLN A 166 -0.40 -16.60 -0.88
CA GLN A 166 -1.01 -17.63 -1.72
C GLN A 166 -1.91 -17.01 -2.79
N VAL A 167 -2.76 -16.05 -2.43
CA VAL A 167 -3.60 -15.32 -3.40
C VAL A 167 -2.74 -14.61 -4.44
N MET A 168 -1.64 -13.97 -4.03
CA MET A 168 -0.73 -13.29 -4.94
C MET A 168 0.02 -14.27 -5.87
N LEU A 169 0.39 -15.45 -5.37
CA LEU A 169 0.97 -16.51 -6.20
C LEU A 169 -0.04 -17.04 -7.22
N MET A 170 -1.28 -17.29 -6.81
CA MET A 170 -2.35 -17.70 -7.72
C MET A 170 -2.60 -16.64 -8.78
N ALA A 171 -2.66 -15.36 -8.39
CA ALA A 171 -2.79 -14.24 -9.31
C ALA A 171 -1.61 -14.18 -10.29
N LYS A 172 -0.37 -14.36 -9.82
CA LYS A 172 0.82 -14.45 -10.68
C LYS A 172 0.67 -15.55 -11.73
N THR A 173 0.26 -16.75 -11.33
CA THR A 173 0.14 -17.89 -12.24
C THR A 173 -1.04 -17.81 -13.20
N ALA A 174 -2.14 -17.13 -12.83
CA ALA A 174 -3.37 -17.10 -13.61
C ALA A 174 -3.52 -15.84 -14.48
N ILE A 175 -3.01 -14.69 -14.02
CA ILE A 175 -3.22 -13.39 -14.66
C ILE A 175 -1.96 -12.90 -15.38
N PHE A 176 -0.77 -13.17 -14.82
CA PHE A 176 0.49 -12.60 -15.28
C PHE A 176 1.37 -13.62 -16.03
N GLN A 177 0.75 -14.55 -16.78
CA GLN A 177 1.49 -15.42 -17.70
C GLN A 177 2.02 -14.60 -18.88
N ASP A 178 3.18 -13.97 -18.69
CA ASP A 178 4.09 -13.50 -19.73
C ASP A 178 5.41 -14.27 -19.63
#